data_AF-A0A3M8FYX0-F1
#
_entry.id   AF-A0A3M8FYX0-F1
#
_cell.length_a   1.000
_cell.length_b   1.000
_cell.length_c   1.000
_cell.angle_alpha   90.00
_cell.angle_beta   90.00
_cell.angle_gamma   90.00
#
_symmetry.space_group_name_H-M   'P 1'
#
loop_
_entity.id
_entity.type
_entity.pdbx_description
1 polymer ?
#
loop_
_entity_poly.entity_id
_entity_poly.type
_entity_poly.pdbx_seq_one_letter_code
_entity_poly.pdbx_strand_id
1 'polypeptide(L)'
;MIVVTLWGCSQSQQTPENLSIQIDALLEKDLYVEALAVLDGIEASEETTSLKEKVHLNYGLFLEYRDSNTTNMRDKMNGALAQYIEVLKINENNEKAISEIEQILGIYATFPDRSPDPQIVEELQKLGFEV
;
A
#
# COMPACT_ATOMS: atom_id res chain seq x y z
N MET A 1 -26.17 -36.27 -31.29
CA MET A 1 -24.80 -35.75 -31.40
C MET A 1 -24.65 -34.71 -30.31
N ILE A 2 -23.95 -35.04 -29.24
CA ILE A 2 -23.76 -34.18 -28.07
C ILE A 2 -22.45 -33.42 -28.30
N VAL A 3 -22.51 -32.09 -28.29
CA VAL A 3 -21.33 -31.24 -28.18
C VAL A 3 -21.51 -30.41 -26.92
N VAL A 4 -20.94 -30.89 -25.82
CA VAL A 4 -20.73 -30.11 -24.60
C VAL A 4 -19.33 -29.54 -24.72
N THR A 5 -19.23 -28.27 -25.09
CA THR A 5 -17.97 -27.51 -25.01
C THR A 5 -17.80 -27.04 -23.56
N LEU A 6 -17.02 -27.81 -22.80
CA LEU A 6 -16.44 -27.37 -21.53
C LEU A 6 -15.40 -26.28 -21.84
N TRP A 7 -15.78 -25.02 -21.62
CA TRP A 7 -14.80 -23.95 -21.40
C TRP A 7 -14.23 -24.13 -19.99
N GLY A 8 -13.22 -24.99 -19.87
CA GLY A 8 -12.32 -24.98 -18.73
C GLY A 8 -11.32 -23.84 -18.93
N CYS A 9 -11.61 -22.65 -18.39
CA CYS A 9 -10.55 -21.69 -18.12
C CYS A 9 -9.59 -22.37 -17.14
N SER A 10 -8.38 -22.70 -17.59
CA SER A 10 -7.26 -23.02 -16.70
C SER A 10 -6.94 -21.75 -15.90
N GLN A 11 -7.69 -21.53 -14.83
CA GLN A 11 -7.27 -20.71 -13.72
C GLN A 11 -6.05 -21.44 -13.16
N SER A 12 -4.84 -20.99 -13.54
CA SER A 12 -3.62 -21.42 -12.88
C SER A 12 -3.89 -21.36 -11.40
N GLN A 13 -3.84 -22.49 -10.70
CA GLN A 13 -4.16 -22.56 -9.28
C GLN A 13 -3.19 -21.62 -8.55
N GLN A 14 -3.64 -20.40 -8.26
CA GLN A 14 -2.94 -19.47 -7.39
C GLN A 14 -2.98 -20.11 -6.01
N THR A 15 -1.88 -20.78 -5.67
CA THR A 15 -1.63 -21.23 -4.31
C THR A 15 -1.08 -20.04 -3.51
N PRO A 16 -1.27 -20.06 -2.19
CA PRO A 16 -0.60 -19.17 -1.24
C PRO A 16 0.87 -18.84 -1.61
N GLU A 17 1.69 -19.89 -1.69
CA GLU A 17 3.12 -19.80 -1.99
C GLU A 17 3.40 -19.13 -3.35
N ASN A 18 2.65 -19.49 -4.40
CA ASN A 18 2.83 -18.90 -5.72
C ASN A 18 2.43 -17.41 -5.75
N LEU A 19 1.41 -17.04 -4.98
CA LEU A 19 0.97 -15.65 -4.87
C LEU A 19 2.03 -14.80 -4.16
N SER A 20 2.54 -15.25 -3.02
CA SER A 20 3.59 -14.55 -2.29
C SER A 20 4.84 -14.33 -3.14
N ILE A 21 5.30 -15.35 -3.86
CA ILE A 21 6.43 -15.24 -4.81
C ILE A 21 6.14 -14.23 -5.91
N GLN A 22 4.92 -14.22 -6.47
CA GLN A 22 4.54 -13.27 -7.50
C GLN A 22 4.57 -11.83 -7.00
N ILE A 23 4.06 -11.58 -5.80
CA ILE A 23 4.06 -10.24 -5.18
C ILE A 23 5.49 -9.80 -4.90
N ASP A 24 6.34 -10.66 -4.37
CA ASP A 24 7.73 -10.32 -4.08
C ASP A 24 8.50 -9.93 -5.35
N ALA A 25 8.29 -10.64 -6.45
CA ALA A 25 8.90 -10.33 -7.74
C ALA A 25 8.42 -8.98 -8.34
N LEU A 26 7.22 -8.51 -7.98
CA LEU A 26 6.70 -7.19 -8.36
C LEU A 26 7.31 -6.09 -7.47
N LEU A 27 7.40 -6.35 -6.16
CA LEU A 27 8.00 -5.41 -5.19
C LEU A 27 9.48 -5.16 -5.48
N GLU A 28 10.24 -6.18 -5.87
CA GLU A 28 11.66 -6.05 -6.28
C GLU A 28 11.87 -5.11 -7.48
N LYS A 29 10.81 -4.85 -8.26
CA LYS A 29 10.82 -3.99 -9.44
C LYS A 29 10.11 -2.65 -9.19
N ASP A 30 9.79 -2.36 -7.93
CA ASP A 30 9.00 -1.19 -7.53
C ASP A 30 7.61 -1.11 -8.24
N LEU A 31 7.04 -2.25 -8.65
CA LEU A 31 5.74 -2.35 -9.34
C LEU A 31 4.57 -2.49 -8.36
N TYR A 32 4.39 -1.48 -7.51
CA TYR A 32 3.43 -1.51 -6.40
C TYR A 32 1.97 -1.49 -6.86
N VAL A 33 1.64 -0.71 -7.89
CA VAL A 33 0.27 -0.59 -8.39
C VAL A 33 -0.17 -1.91 -9.03
N GLU A 34 0.72 -2.57 -9.75
CA GLU A 34 0.49 -3.89 -10.33
C GLU A 34 0.34 -4.95 -9.25
N ALA A 35 1.15 -4.90 -8.19
CA ALA A 35 1.03 -5.81 -7.05
C ALA A 35 -0.32 -5.67 -6.34
N LEU A 36 -0.78 -4.43 -6.09
CA LEU A 36 -2.11 -4.19 -5.53
C LEU A 36 -3.22 -4.69 -6.46
N ALA A 37 -3.12 -4.43 -7.77
CA ALA A 37 -4.10 -4.89 -8.74
C ALA A 37 -4.23 -6.43 -8.80
N VAL A 38 -3.12 -7.16 -8.62
CA VAL A 38 -3.15 -8.63 -8.48
C VAL A 38 -3.92 -9.03 -7.22
N LEU A 39 -3.64 -8.38 -6.07
CA LEU A 39 -4.26 -8.72 -4.79
C LEU A 39 -5.74 -8.30 -4.70
N ASP A 40 -6.16 -7.25 -5.38
CA ASP A 40 -7.56 -6.81 -5.44
C ASP A 40 -8.47 -7.76 -6.23
N GLY A 41 -7.88 -8.55 -7.14
CA GLY A 41 -8.60 -9.59 -7.89
C GLY A 41 -8.82 -10.89 -7.11
N ILE A 42 -8.29 -11.00 -5.88
CA ILE A 42 -8.32 -12.22 -5.07
C ILE A 42 -9.20 -11.98 -3.84
N GLU A 43 -9.98 -12.98 -3.47
CA GLU A 43 -10.82 -12.93 -2.27
C GLU A 43 -9.97 -12.71 -1.01
N ALA A 44 -10.48 -11.87 -0.11
CA ALA A 44 -9.80 -11.53 1.12
C ALA A 44 -9.61 -12.78 2.00
N SER A 45 -8.37 -12.95 2.44
CA SER A 45 -7.88 -14.00 3.34
C SER A 45 -6.79 -13.40 4.22
N GLU A 46 -6.39 -14.10 5.28
CA GLU A 46 -5.29 -13.65 6.15
C GLU A 46 -4.01 -13.38 5.34
N GLU A 47 -3.68 -14.28 4.41
CA GLU A 47 -2.51 -14.15 3.56
C GLU A 47 -2.61 -12.99 2.58
N THR A 48 -3.72 -12.87 1.84
CA THR A 48 -3.87 -11.76 0.87
C THR A 48 -3.89 -10.41 1.57
N THR A 49 -4.47 -10.34 2.77
CA THR A 49 -4.48 -9.16 3.62
C THR A 49 -3.06 -8.81 4.08
N SER A 50 -2.28 -9.80 4.56
CA SER A 50 -0.88 -9.59 4.93
C SER A 50 -0.01 -9.17 3.75
N LEU A 51 -0.24 -9.72 2.56
CA LEU A 51 0.45 -9.28 1.34
C LEU A 51 0.06 -7.85 0.96
N LYS A 52 -1.21 -7.44 1.08
CA LYS A 52 -1.62 -6.05 0.84
C LYS A 52 -0.94 -5.09 1.82
N GLU A 53 -0.88 -5.45 3.10
CA GLU A 53 -0.14 -4.70 4.12
C GLU A 53 1.33 -4.50 3.70
N LYS A 54 2.01 -5.58 3.31
CA LYS A 54 3.40 -5.55 2.83
C LYS A 54 3.56 -4.63 1.61
N VAL A 55 2.65 -4.72 0.63
CA VAL A 55 2.71 -3.91 -0.59
C VAL A 55 2.54 -2.43 -0.28
N HIS A 56 1.52 -2.05 0.50
CA HIS A 56 1.31 -0.66 0.90
C HIS A 56 2.50 -0.10 1.69
N LEU A 57 3.06 -0.87 2.63
CA LEU A 57 4.21 -0.43 3.41
C LEU A 57 5.43 -0.15 2.51
N ASN A 58 5.74 -1.06 1.59
CA ASN A 58 6.87 -0.86 0.68
C ASN A 58 6.61 0.27 -0.32
N TYR A 59 5.35 0.47 -0.72
CA TYR A 59 5.00 1.56 -1.62
C TYR A 59 5.17 2.92 -0.95
N GLY A 60 4.71 3.08 0.30
CA GLY A 60 4.94 4.29 1.09
C GLY A 60 6.43 4.63 1.21
N LEU A 61 7.26 3.63 1.55
CA LEU A 61 8.71 3.78 1.64
C LEU A 61 9.36 4.16 0.30
N PHE A 62 8.85 3.61 -0.81
CA PHE A 62 9.33 4.01 -2.13
C PHE A 62 9.00 5.47 -2.43
N LEU A 63 7.76 5.89 -2.21
CA LEU A 63 7.31 7.26 -2.49
C LEU A 63 8.07 8.30 -1.65
N GLU A 64 8.33 7.97 -0.38
CA GLU A 64 9.06 8.85 0.53
C GLU A 64 10.55 8.98 0.17
N TYR A 65 11.22 7.85 -0.08
CA TYR A 65 12.68 7.82 -0.11
C TYR A 65 13.30 7.61 -1.49
N ARG A 66 12.62 6.93 -2.42
CA ARG A 66 13.23 6.41 -3.67
C ARG A 66 12.62 6.97 -4.94
N ASP A 67 11.36 7.43 -4.92
CA ASP A 67 10.72 7.96 -6.13
C ASP A 67 11.41 9.24 -6.58
N SER A 68 12.25 9.12 -7.60
CA SER A 68 12.96 10.27 -8.17
C SER A 68 12.12 11.05 -9.17
N ASN A 69 10.96 10.53 -9.58
CA ASN A 69 10.08 11.18 -10.56
C ASN A 69 9.27 12.33 -9.96
N THR A 70 8.91 12.22 -8.67
CA THR A 70 8.22 13.30 -7.96
C THR A 70 9.23 14.28 -7.37
N THR A 71 9.24 15.52 -7.83
CA THR A 71 10.17 16.56 -7.32
C THR A 71 9.55 17.42 -6.22
N ASN A 72 8.22 17.42 -6.10
CA ASN A 72 7.51 18.12 -5.06
C ASN A 72 7.44 17.27 -3.77
N MET A 73 8.09 17.77 -2.71
CA MET A 73 8.13 17.11 -1.40
C MET A 73 6.73 16.92 -0.80
N ARG A 74 5.80 17.86 -1.00
CA ARG A 74 4.43 17.74 -0.48
C ARG A 74 3.68 16.57 -1.11
N ASP A 75 3.80 16.43 -2.43
CA ASP A 75 3.13 15.36 -3.18
C ASP A 75 3.71 13.99 -2.80
N LYS A 76 5.03 13.90 -2.62
CA LYS A 76 5.70 12.70 -2.09
C LYS A 76 5.16 12.29 -0.73
N MET A 77 5.14 13.24 0.21
CA MET A 77 4.70 12.99 1.59
C MET A 77 3.22 12.61 1.65
N ASN A 78 2.36 13.28 0.89
CA ASN A 78 0.94 12.92 0.83
C ASN A 78 0.74 11.52 0.22
N GLY A 79 1.50 11.18 -0.82
CA GLY A 79 1.50 9.82 -1.39
C GLY A 79 1.93 8.76 -0.38
N ALA A 80 3.04 8.99 0.33
CA ALA A 80 3.54 8.07 1.34
C ALA A 80 2.56 7.91 2.52
N LEU A 81 2.05 9.02 3.07
CA LEU A 81 1.04 9.02 4.13
C LEU A 81 -0.21 8.24 3.73
N ALA A 82 -0.69 8.39 2.49
CA ALA A 82 -1.84 7.64 2.00
C ALA A 82 -1.58 6.12 2.05
N GLN A 83 -0.38 5.67 1.69
CA GLN A 83 -0.04 4.25 1.76
C GLN A 83 0.09 3.75 3.20
N TYR A 84 0.72 4.52 4.09
CA TYR A 84 0.82 4.14 5.50
C TYR A 84 -0.54 4.10 6.20
N ILE A 85 -1.47 4.97 5.84
CA ILE A 85 -2.87 4.90 6.30
C ILE A 85 -3.50 3.55 5.91
N GLU A 86 -3.33 3.09 4.68
CA GLU A 86 -3.85 1.79 4.25
C GLU A 86 -3.19 0.62 5.00
N VAL A 87 -1.91 0.72 5.34
CA VAL A 87 -1.25 -0.23 6.26
C VAL A 87 -1.97 -0.29 7.61
N LEU A 88 -2.26 0.86 8.22
CA LEU A 88 -2.90 0.92 9.54
C LEU A 88 -4.38 0.53 9.53
N LYS A 89 -5.07 0.66 8.39
CA LYS A 89 -6.42 0.09 8.20
C LYS A 89 -6.41 -1.44 8.21
N ILE A 90 -5.30 -2.06 7.80
CA ILE A 90 -5.12 -3.52 7.81
C ILE A 90 -4.60 -3.99 9.17
N ASN A 91 -3.56 -3.32 9.69
CA ASN A 91 -2.88 -3.63 10.93
C ASN A 91 -2.59 -2.34 11.70
N GLU A 92 -3.49 -1.99 12.63
CA GLU A 92 -3.42 -0.76 13.44
C GLU A 92 -2.13 -0.65 14.28
N ASN A 93 -1.45 -1.76 14.52
CA ASN A 93 -0.25 -1.83 15.36
C ASN A 93 1.04 -1.93 14.53
N ASN A 94 1.01 -1.65 13.23
CA ASN A 94 2.22 -1.68 12.41
C ASN A 94 3.18 -0.55 12.82
N GLU A 95 4.15 -0.87 13.69
CA GLU A 95 5.12 0.08 14.25
C GLU A 95 5.87 0.87 13.17
N LYS A 96 6.17 0.23 12.04
CA LYS A 96 6.88 0.89 10.94
C LYS A 96 6.02 1.99 10.33
N ALA A 97 4.79 1.69 9.93
CA ALA A 97 3.88 2.69 9.35
C ALA A 97 3.60 3.84 10.34
N ILE A 98 3.41 3.54 11.63
CA ILE A 98 3.26 4.56 12.68
C ILE A 98 4.48 5.48 12.70
N SER A 99 5.70 4.91 12.77
CA SER A 99 6.93 5.70 12.86
C SER A 99 7.18 6.59 11.64
N GLU A 100 6.85 6.11 10.43
CA GLU A 100 7.01 6.91 9.21
C GLU A 100 5.96 8.03 9.11
N ILE A 101 4.71 7.78 9.55
CA ILE A 101 3.69 8.84 9.68
C ILE A 101 4.17 9.91 10.66
N GLU A 102 4.62 9.53 11.85
CA GLU A 102 5.12 10.47 12.87
C GLU A 102 6.30 11.28 12.36
N GLN A 103 7.22 10.65 11.60
CA GLN A 103 8.33 11.35 10.97
C GLN A 103 7.85 12.42 9.98
N ILE A 104 6.94 12.07 9.07
CA ILE A 104 6.40 13.01 8.07
C ILE A 104 5.65 14.16 8.76
N LEU A 105 4.83 13.86 9.77
CA LEU A 105 4.13 14.87 10.56
C LEU A 105 5.10 15.78 11.31
N GLY A 106 6.17 15.21 11.87
CA GLY A 106 7.26 15.96 12.48
C GLY A 106 7.94 16.95 11.50
N ILE A 107 8.09 16.57 10.22
CA ILE A 107 8.58 17.49 9.19
C ILE A 107 7.58 18.63 8.96
N TYR A 108 6.29 18.33 8.80
CA TYR A 108 5.25 19.37 8.63
C TYR A 108 5.19 20.34 9.81
N ALA A 109 5.35 19.86 11.04
CA ALA A 109 5.37 20.71 12.24
C ALA A 109 6.49 21.77 12.23
N THR A 110 7.54 21.60 11.42
CA THR A 110 8.59 22.61 11.24
C THR A 110 8.20 23.76 10.30
N PHE A 111 7.07 23.64 9.58
CA PHE A 111 6.57 24.60 8.61
C PHE A 111 5.17 25.12 9.00
N PRO A 112 5.03 26.32 9.59
CA PRO A 112 3.78 26.76 10.21
C PRO A 112 2.59 26.90 9.26
N ASP A 113 2.85 27.08 7.96
CA ASP A 113 1.82 27.24 6.93
C ASP A 113 1.68 26.01 6.01
N ARG A 114 2.17 24.84 6.45
CA ARG A 114 2.09 23.60 5.67
C ARG A 114 1.50 22.47 6.48
N SER A 115 0.61 21.74 5.83
CA SER A 115 0.03 20.50 6.34
C SER A 115 -0.09 19.49 5.19
N PRO A 116 -0.30 18.20 5.52
CA PRO A 116 -0.81 17.23 4.56
C PRO A 116 -2.10 17.71 3.87
N ASP A 117 -2.50 17.01 2.80
CA ASP A 117 -3.80 17.26 2.18
C ASP A 117 -4.96 17.06 3.17
N PRO A 118 -6.04 17.86 3.10
CA PRO A 118 -7.13 17.77 4.08
C PRO A 118 -7.74 16.38 4.24
N GLN A 119 -7.81 15.60 3.16
CA GLN A 119 -8.28 14.21 3.20
C GLN A 119 -7.33 13.29 3.99
N ILE A 120 -6.02 13.51 3.86
CA ILE A 120 -5.00 12.76 4.62
C ILE A 120 -5.09 13.13 6.10
N VAL A 121 -5.24 14.43 6.40
CA VAL A 121 -5.44 14.91 7.79
C VAL A 121 -6.66 14.23 8.42
N GLU A 122 -7.79 14.19 7.71
CA GLU A 122 -9.02 13.56 8.23
C GLU A 122 -8.82 12.07 8.55
N GLU A 123 -8.17 11.32 7.66
CA GLU A 123 -7.91 9.89 7.86
C GLU A 123 -6.91 9.64 9.00
N LEU A 124 -5.85 10.45 9.11
CA LEU A 124 -4.88 10.37 10.21
C LEU A 124 -5.54 10.66 11.57
N GLN A 125 -6.44 11.65 11.63
CA GLN A 125 -7.19 11.95 12.86
C GLN A 125 -8.11 10.81 13.28
N LYS A 126 -8.75 10.11 12.31
CA LYS A 126 -9.57 8.91 12.60
C LYS A 126 -8.73 7.77 13.19
N LEU A 127 -7.45 7.69 12.81
CA LEU A 127 -6.48 6.73 13.33
C LEU A 127 -5.81 7.19 14.63
N GLY A 128 -6.15 8.37 15.14
CA GLY A 128 -5.68 8.87 16.44
C GLY A 128 -4.36 9.67 16.39
N PHE A 129 -3.88 10.05 15.21
CA PHE A 129 -2.71 10.91 15.09
C PHE A 129 -3.06 12.38 15.35
N GLU A 130 -2.14 13.09 16.01
CA GLU A 130 -2.17 14.54 16.12
C GLU A 130 -1.56 15.15 14.85
N VAL A 131 -2.30 16.02 14.17
CA VAL A 131 -1.95 16.62 12.86
C VAL A 131 -2.15 18.12 12.87
#